data_AF-A0A286GKP5-F1
#
_entry.id   AF-A0A286GKP5-F1
#
_cell.length_a   1.000
_cell.length_b   1.000
_cell.length_c   1.000
_cell.angle_alpha   90.00
_cell.angle_beta   90.00
_cell.angle_gamma   90.00
#
_symmetry.space_group_name_H-M   'P 1'
#
loop_
_entity.id
_entity.type
_entity.pdbx_description
1 polymer ?
#
loop_
_entity_poly.entity_id
_entity_poly.type
_entity_poly.pdbx_seq_one_letter_code
_entity_poly.pdbx_strand_id
1 'polypeptide(L)'
;MTSRVTRPRALAAALLAGALLAPPPALAAAETATPGAEIDQVFDAHAFTLDNGLQVVVIPDHRVPVVTQMVWYKVGAADEPPGKSGIAHLFEHLMFKGTDEIPPGEFSKIVARNGGTDNAFTASDYTAYFQNIAADRLDLVMRMEADRMADLTLDEKTVLTERDVVLEERLSRVANEPAALLGERVDLALWTVHPYRNPVIGWEHELRELTRDDAVAFYRQWYAPNNAILVVAGDATVEQVRTLAEETYGAIPRGPDFERERVRELPPPADSRVVMEHPRVGQASWSRQYVAPSYNIGEAWEPYALQVLSEILGGGSVSRLYQQLVVKDKVAVSAGAFYRGTAVDYGTFGFYGTPAADRAPEDVQAAIDAEVARLLDEGVTAEEVTQAKQRLKAGLVYARDSSQSAARTIGAALATGSTLADVQAWPQRIGAVTPEQVMQVARDVLREGQSATGVLLPAAPPETAAAPAPAAAPSTPASTPSDAGTAAGGKAG
;
A
#
# COMPACT_ATOMS: atom_id res chain seq x y z
N MET A 1 -28.04 -27.31 47.20
CA MET A 1 -27.96 -27.74 48.60
C MET A 1 -27.59 -29.21 48.62
N THR A 2 -26.45 -29.55 49.25
CA THR A 2 -25.95 -30.89 49.66
C THR A 2 -25.76 -31.94 48.53
N SER A 3 -24.64 -32.68 48.38
CA SER A 3 -23.62 -33.12 49.34
C SER A 3 -22.41 -33.74 48.62
N ARG A 4 -21.22 -33.33 49.06
CA ARG A 4 -19.99 -34.09 49.38
C ARG A 4 -19.35 -35.09 48.40
N VAL A 5 -18.11 -34.70 48.10
CA VAL A 5 -16.88 -35.47 47.82
C VAL A 5 -16.66 -36.68 48.73
N THR A 6 -16.16 -37.78 48.15
CA THR A 6 -15.20 -38.71 48.79
C THR A 6 -14.29 -39.37 47.73
N ARG A 7 -12.97 -39.27 47.92
CA ARG A 7 -11.94 -40.14 47.28
C ARG A 7 -11.63 -41.33 48.19
N PRO A 8 -11.11 -42.43 47.64
CA PRO A 8 -9.87 -43.03 48.16
C PRO A 8 -8.89 -43.32 46.98
N ARG A 9 -7.58 -43.03 47.08
CA ARG A 9 -6.48 -43.90 47.59
C ARG A 9 -6.61 -45.36 47.14
N ALA A 10 -5.62 -46.11 46.67
CA ALA A 10 -4.22 -45.98 46.28
C ALA A 10 -3.76 -47.45 46.13
N LEU A 11 -3.03 -47.86 45.08
CA LEU A 11 -2.18 -49.04 45.20
C LEU A 11 -0.95 -48.90 44.30
N ALA A 12 0.19 -48.85 44.96
CA ALA A 12 1.51 -48.90 44.39
C ALA A 12 1.84 -50.34 43.98
N ALA A 13 2.52 -50.49 42.86
CA ALA A 13 3.38 -51.64 42.59
C ALA A 13 4.71 -51.10 42.08
N ALA A 14 5.72 -51.21 42.93
CA ALA A 14 7.12 -50.98 42.61
C ALA A 14 7.69 -52.21 41.88
N LEU A 15 8.59 -52.00 40.93
CA LEU A 15 9.73 -52.90 40.69
C LEU A 15 10.83 -52.16 39.91
N LEU A 16 12.01 -52.19 40.51
CA LEU A 16 13.28 -51.58 40.10
C LEU A 16 13.80 -52.15 38.78
N ALA A 17 14.46 -51.30 37.97
CA ALA A 17 15.55 -51.73 37.10
C ALA A 17 16.56 -50.59 36.86
N GLY A 18 17.80 -50.84 37.29
CA GLY A 18 19.09 -50.30 36.85
C GLY A 18 19.17 -48.90 36.23
N ALA A 19 19.67 -47.95 37.01
CA ALA A 19 20.23 -46.70 36.48
C ALA A 19 21.57 -46.98 35.77
N LEU A 20 21.57 -47.00 34.43
CA LEU A 20 22.75 -46.62 33.65
C LEU A 20 22.78 -45.09 33.56
N LEU A 21 23.84 -44.49 34.09
CA LEU A 21 24.14 -43.07 33.91
C LEU A 21 24.52 -42.85 32.43
N ALA A 22 23.56 -42.47 31.59
CA ALA A 22 23.87 -41.87 30.30
C ALA A 22 24.23 -40.39 30.54
N PRO A 23 25.32 -39.86 29.94
CA PRO A 23 25.57 -38.43 29.98
C PRO A 23 24.40 -37.70 29.29
N PRO A 24 24.00 -36.50 29.77
CA PRO A 24 22.98 -35.72 29.10
C PRO A 24 23.39 -35.46 27.65
N PRO A 25 22.46 -35.45 26.68
CA PRO A 25 22.77 -35.02 25.34
C PRO A 25 23.34 -33.60 25.44
N ALA A 26 24.56 -33.42 24.91
CA ALA A 26 25.12 -32.10 24.74
C ALA A 26 24.10 -31.30 23.93
N LEU A 27 23.51 -30.26 24.54
CA LEU A 27 22.85 -29.21 23.77
C LEU A 27 23.88 -28.74 22.75
N ALA A 28 23.67 -29.07 21.48
CA ALA A 28 24.36 -28.40 20.40
C ALA A 28 24.12 -26.91 20.63
N ALA A 29 25.18 -26.18 20.91
CA ALA A 29 25.13 -24.73 20.96
C ALA A 29 24.52 -24.29 19.64
N ALA A 30 23.36 -23.63 19.71
CA ALA A 30 22.82 -22.92 18.56
C ALA A 30 23.93 -22.00 18.08
N GLU A 31 24.41 -22.24 16.86
CA GLU A 31 25.39 -21.41 16.20
C GLU A 31 24.76 -20.01 16.12
N THR A 32 25.21 -19.11 16.99
CA THR A 32 24.80 -17.72 16.99
C THR A 32 25.19 -17.16 15.64
N ALA A 33 24.20 -16.88 14.79
CA ALA A 33 24.41 -16.22 13.51
C ALA A 33 25.33 -15.01 13.73
N THR A 34 26.47 -15.00 13.06
CA THR A 34 27.46 -13.93 13.13
C THR A 34 26.77 -12.61 12.76
N PRO A 35 26.71 -11.61 13.65
CA PRO A 35 26.27 -10.28 13.26
C PRO A 35 27.33 -9.71 12.31
N GLY A 36 26.98 -9.53 11.03
CA GLY A 36 27.83 -8.80 10.09
C GLY A 36 28.38 -9.58 8.89
N ALA A 37 27.64 -10.54 8.31
CA ALA A 37 27.87 -10.82 6.89
C ALA A 37 27.45 -9.56 6.10
N GLU A 38 28.39 -8.90 5.43
CA GLU A 38 28.06 -7.81 4.52
C GLU A 38 27.14 -8.35 3.42
N ILE A 39 25.94 -7.76 3.32
CA ILE A 39 25.01 -8.08 2.24
C ILE A 39 25.48 -7.30 1.02
N ASP A 40 26.24 -7.96 0.15
CA ASP A 40 26.86 -7.32 -1.02
C ASP A 40 25.85 -6.97 -2.12
N GLN A 41 24.77 -7.73 -2.27
CA GLN A 41 23.69 -7.47 -3.23
C GLN A 41 22.34 -7.81 -2.62
N VAL A 42 21.30 -6.99 -2.81
CA VAL A 42 19.97 -7.19 -2.18
C VAL A 42 19.27 -8.46 -2.66
N PHE A 43 19.20 -8.68 -3.97
CA PHE A 43 18.58 -9.84 -4.60
C PHE A 43 19.58 -10.35 -5.63
N ASP A 44 19.83 -11.66 -5.67
CA ASP A 44 20.69 -12.32 -6.67
C ASP A 44 19.97 -12.27 -8.03
N ALA A 45 19.93 -11.08 -8.61
CA ALA A 45 19.09 -10.71 -9.72
C ALA A 45 19.95 -10.50 -10.96
N HIS A 46 19.51 -11.07 -12.07
CA HIS A 46 20.18 -11.02 -13.36
C HIS A 46 19.28 -10.33 -14.37
N ALA A 47 19.83 -9.38 -15.13
CA ALA A 47 19.09 -8.66 -16.15
C ALA A 47 19.64 -8.92 -17.55
N PHE A 48 18.75 -8.92 -18.53
CA PHE A 48 19.06 -8.83 -19.95
C PHE A 48 17.95 -8.10 -20.70
N THR A 49 18.15 -7.83 -21.98
CA THR A 49 17.17 -7.13 -22.82
C THR A 49 17.03 -7.90 -24.12
N LEU A 50 15.79 -8.11 -24.57
CA LEU A 50 15.50 -8.73 -25.86
C LEU A 50 15.69 -7.71 -27.00
N ASP A 51 15.81 -8.19 -28.24
CA ASP A 51 16.01 -7.33 -29.43
C ASP A 51 14.88 -6.32 -29.66
N ASN A 52 13.65 -6.66 -29.25
CA ASN A 52 12.50 -5.76 -29.33
C ASN A 52 12.45 -4.70 -28.21
N GLY A 53 13.42 -4.71 -27.27
CA GLY A 53 13.55 -3.76 -26.19
C GLY A 53 12.94 -4.17 -24.85
N LEU A 54 12.31 -5.34 -24.75
CA LEU A 54 11.81 -5.85 -23.47
C LEU A 54 12.96 -6.06 -22.49
N GLN A 55 12.88 -5.40 -21.33
CA GLN A 55 13.80 -5.66 -20.22
C GLN A 55 13.33 -6.90 -19.46
N VAL A 56 14.25 -7.82 -19.17
CA VAL A 56 13.95 -9.04 -18.43
C VAL A 56 14.85 -9.11 -17.21
N VAL A 57 14.26 -9.37 -16.04
CA VAL A 57 14.98 -9.63 -14.80
C VAL A 57 14.58 -10.98 -14.24
N VAL A 58 15.58 -11.77 -13.86
CA VAL A 58 15.40 -13.09 -13.24
C VAL A 58 16.01 -13.08 -11.85
N ILE A 59 15.27 -13.57 -10.86
CA ILE A 59 15.69 -13.69 -9.46
C ILE A 59 15.55 -15.17 -9.07
N PRO A 60 16.56 -16.01 -9.32
CA PRO A 60 16.49 -17.43 -9.01
C PRO A 60 16.33 -17.69 -7.51
N ASP A 61 15.34 -18.49 -7.15
CA ASP A 61 15.12 -18.97 -5.79
C ASP A 61 14.51 -20.38 -5.82
N HIS A 62 15.36 -21.38 -5.61
CA HIS A 62 15.00 -22.81 -5.70
C HIS A 62 14.49 -23.41 -4.38
N ARG A 63 14.11 -22.59 -3.39
CA ARG A 63 13.61 -23.08 -2.09
C ARG A 63 12.28 -23.83 -2.20
N VAL A 64 11.42 -23.42 -3.14
CA VAL A 64 10.10 -24.02 -3.41
C VAL A 64 9.81 -23.98 -4.91
N PRO A 65 9.09 -24.97 -5.49
CA PRO A 65 8.83 -25.06 -6.93
C PRO A 65 7.71 -24.12 -7.41
N VAL A 66 7.82 -22.83 -7.07
CA VAL A 66 6.87 -21.77 -7.37
C VAL A 66 7.62 -20.60 -8.00
N VAL A 67 6.98 -19.93 -8.94
CA VAL A 67 7.47 -18.70 -9.58
C VAL A 67 6.44 -17.59 -9.43
N THR A 68 6.95 -16.38 -9.21
CA THR A 68 6.24 -15.12 -9.38
C THR A 68 6.70 -14.50 -10.70
N GLN A 69 5.80 -14.39 -11.66
CA GLN A 69 6.00 -13.58 -12.86
C GLN A 69 5.29 -12.24 -12.69
N MET A 70 5.95 -11.16 -13.11
CA MET A 70 5.34 -9.84 -13.21
C MET A 70 5.69 -9.16 -14.53
N VAL A 71 4.72 -8.53 -15.18
CA VAL A 71 4.95 -7.61 -16.30
C VAL A 71 4.63 -6.20 -15.83
N TRP A 72 5.63 -5.32 -15.91
CA TRP A 72 5.56 -3.93 -15.50
C TRP A 72 5.58 -3.04 -16.73
N TYR A 73 4.50 -2.33 -16.98
CA TYR A 73 4.46 -1.30 -18.02
C TYR A 73 4.84 0.04 -17.42
N LYS A 74 5.74 0.77 -18.09
CA LYS A 74 6.18 2.09 -17.63
C LYS A 74 5.15 3.14 -18.08
N VAL A 75 3.91 3.01 -17.61
CA VAL A 75 2.80 3.96 -17.76
C VAL A 75 1.91 3.91 -16.51
N GLY A 76 1.49 5.04 -15.97
CA GLY A 76 0.52 5.09 -14.88
C GLY A 76 -0.39 6.31 -14.95
N ALA A 77 -1.08 6.63 -13.84
CA ALA A 77 -2.05 7.72 -13.81
C ALA A 77 -1.44 9.12 -14.11
N ALA A 78 -0.15 9.31 -13.87
CA ALA A 78 0.55 10.55 -14.17
C ALA A 78 0.90 10.73 -15.66
N ASP A 79 0.69 9.70 -16.47
CA ASP A 79 0.92 9.71 -17.93
C ASP A 79 -0.40 9.82 -18.72
N GLU A 80 -1.52 10.01 -18.02
CA GLU A 80 -2.85 10.08 -18.63
C GLU A 80 -3.05 11.41 -19.39
N PRO A 81 -3.72 11.39 -20.55
CA PRO A 81 -4.09 12.62 -21.25
C PRO A 81 -4.99 13.53 -20.38
N PRO A 82 -4.85 14.86 -20.48
CA PRO A 82 -5.75 15.78 -19.79
C PRO A 82 -7.23 15.51 -20.10
N GLY A 83 -8.07 15.44 -19.08
CA GLY A 83 -9.50 15.14 -19.22
C GLY A 83 -9.83 13.65 -19.38
N LYS A 84 -8.83 12.76 -19.27
CA LYS A 84 -8.97 11.31 -19.43
C LYS A 84 -8.45 10.55 -18.21
N SER A 85 -8.54 11.13 -17.02
CA SER A 85 -8.01 10.49 -15.81
C SER A 85 -8.72 9.18 -15.48
N GLY A 86 -7.96 8.24 -14.91
CA GLY A 86 -8.40 6.88 -14.61
C GLY A 86 -8.36 5.92 -15.79
N ILE A 87 -7.94 6.36 -16.97
CA ILE A 87 -7.79 5.47 -18.13
C ILE A 87 -6.73 4.39 -17.88
N ALA A 88 -5.65 4.67 -17.15
CA ALA A 88 -4.63 3.67 -16.82
C ALA A 88 -5.22 2.56 -15.95
N HIS A 89 -6.01 2.92 -14.93
CA HIS A 89 -6.69 1.97 -14.05
C HIS A 89 -7.85 1.25 -14.76
N LEU A 90 -8.62 1.94 -15.60
CA LEU A 90 -9.61 1.27 -16.45
C LEU A 90 -8.93 0.25 -17.36
N PHE A 91 -7.78 0.59 -17.94
CA PHE A 91 -7.05 -0.32 -18.81
C PHE A 91 -6.56 -1.57 -18.09
N GLU A 92 -6.17 -1.45 -16.82
CA GLU A 92 -5.89 -2.58 -15.95
C GLU A 92 -7.05 -3.59 -15.92
N HIS A 93 -8.30 -3.12 -15.80
CA HIS A 93 -9.48 -3.98 -15.85
C HIS A 93 -9.69 -4.60 -17.23
N LEU A 94 -9.48 -3.81 -18.29
CA LEU A 94 -9.65 -4.25 -19.67
C LEU A 94 -8.68 -5.37 -20.07
N MET A 95 -7.48 -5.42 -19.47
CA MET A 95 -6.50 -6.49 -19.66
C MET A 95 -6.96 -7.88 -19.17
N PHE A 96 -8.13 -7.98 -18.53
CA PHE A 96 -8.78 -9.25 -18.15
C PHE A 96 -10.00 -9.59 -19.02
N LYS A 97 -10.32 -8.75 -20.01
CA LYS A 97 -11.50 -8.91 -20.87
C LYS A 97 -11.22 -9.64 -22.18
N GLY A 98 -10.02 -10.19 -22.30
CA GLY A 98 -9.71 -11.25 -23.25
C GLY A 98 -9.02 -10.77 -24.51
N THR A 99 -8.59 -11.77 -25.25
CA THR A 99 -7.90 -11.71 -26.54
C THR A 99 -8.66 -12.61 -27.51
N ASP A 100 -8.18 -12.75 -28.75
CA ASP A 100 -8.74 -13.73 -29.68
C ASP A 100 -8.52 -15.18 -29.20
N GLU A 101 -7.43 -15.45 -28.47
CA GLU A 101 -7.10 -16.78 -27.94
C GLU A 101 -7.71 -17.08 -26.56
N ILE A 102 -7.78 -16.08 -25.68
CA ILE A 102 -8.23 -16.21 -24.29
C ILE A 102 -9.53 -15.43 -24.11
N PRO A 103 -10.68 -16.11 -23.98
CA PRO A 103 -11.97 -15.45 -23.83
C PRO A 103 -12.08 -14.57 -22.57
N PRO A 104 -13.01 -13.58 -22.55
CA PRO A 104 -13.22 -12.71 -21.41
C PRO A 104 -13.41 -13.47 -20.09
N GLY A 105 -12.62 -13.13 -19.07
CA GLY A 105 -12.67 -13.74 -17.75
C GLY A 105 -12.16 -15.19 -17.67
N GLU A 106 -11.53 -15.73 -18.72
CA GLU A 106 -10.86 -17.04 -18.66
C GLU A 106 -9.41 -16.93 -18.17
N PHE A 107 -8.72 -15.79 -18.33
CA PHE A 107 -7.33 -15.61 -17.88
C PHE A 107 -7.14 -16.05 -16.42
N SER A 108 -7.84 -15.42 -15.47
CA SER A 108 -7.73 -15.75 -14.04
C SER A 108 -8.23 -17.16 -13.71
N LYS A 109 -9.22 -17.68 -14.47
CA LYS A 109 -9.69 -19.06 -14.30
C LYS A 109 -8.63 -20.08 -14.73
N ILE A 110 -7.89 -19.82 -15.80
CA ILE A 110 -6.79 -20.68 -16.26
C ILE A 110 -5.68 -20.69 -15.22
N VAL A 111 -5.30 -19.52 -14.67
CA VAL A 111 -4.33 -19.43 -13.58
C VAL A 111 -4.80 -20.23 -12.36
N ALA A 112 -6.04 -20.03 -11.90
CA ALA A 112 -6.60 -20.74 -10.76
C ALA A 112 -6.69 -22.26 -10.96
N ARG A 113 -7.06 -22.73 -12.17
CA ARG A 113 -7.08 -24.17 -12.50
C ARG A 113 -5.70 -24.82 -12.46
N ASN A 114 -4.64 -24.03 -12.61
CA ASN A 114 -3.25 -24.46 -12.46
C ASN A 114 -2.69 -24.21 -11.05
N GLY A 115 -3.56 -23.94 -10.06
CA GLY A 115 -3.18 -23.73 -8.67
C GLY A 115 -2.49 -22.39 -8.41
N GLY A 116 -2.53 -21.46 -9.35
CA GLY A 116 -1.93 -20.14 -9.21
C GLY A 116 -2.89 -19.10 -8.66
N THR A 117 -2.34 -17.90 -8.44
CA THR A 117 -3.08 -16.68 -8.14
C THR A 117 -2.59 -15.57 -9.05
N ASP A 118 -3.48 -14.71 -9.53
CA ASP A 118 -3.16 -13.54 -10.33
C ASP A 118 -3.79 -12.28 -9.76
N ASN A 119 -3.16 -11.15 -10.04
CA ASN A 119 -3.75 -9.84 -9.82
C ASN A 119 -3.02 -8.77 -10.64
N ALA A 120 -3.50 -7.55 -10.57
CA ALA A 120 -2.86 -6.37 -11.13
C ALA A 120 -2.92 -5.20 -10.15
N PHE A 121 -2.17 -4.15 -10.46
CA PHE A 121 -2.28 -2.87 -9.77
C PHE A 121 -1.72 -1.73 -10.62
N THR A 122 -2.38 -0.59 -10.55
CA THR A 122 -1.96 0.67 -11.15
C THR A 122 -1.46 1.63 -10.08
N ALA A 123 -0.39 2.35 -10.39
CA ALA A 123 0.13 3.46 -9.61
C ALA A 123 0.20 4.72 -10.49
N SER A 124 0.68 5.82 -9.93
CA SER A 124 0.90 7.04 -10.71
C SER A 124 1.93 6.84 -11.83
N ASP A 125 2.91 5.94 -11.66
CA ASP A 125 4.06 5.83 -12.58
C ASP A 125 4.14 4.53 -13.37
N TYR A 126 3.34 3.52 -13.04
CA TYR A 126 3.40 2.22 -13.68
C TYR A 126 2.08 1.47 -13.48
N THR A 127 1.87 0.46 -14.33
CA THR A 127 0.85 -0.56 -14.15
C THR A 127 1.55 -1.91 -14.19
N ALA A 128 1.23 -2.78 -13.24
CA ALA A 128 1.85 -4.09 -13.13
C ALA A 128 0.80 -5.19 -13.06
N TYR A 129 1.10 -6.30 -13.71
CA TYR A 129 0.31 -7.52 -13.69
C TYR A 129 1.18 -8.65 -13.20
N PHE A 130 0.64 -9.57 -12.39
CA PHE A 130 1.43 -10.67 -11.87
C PHE A 130 0.66 -11.97 -11.70
N GLN A 131 1.42 -13.06 -11.71
CA GLN A 131 0.95 -14.41 -11.40
C GLN A 131 1.94 -15.09 -10.47
N ASN A 132 1.43 -15.69 -9.39
CA ASN A 132 2.14 -16.68 -8.60
C ASN A 132 1.65 -18.06 -9.03
N ILE A 133 2.52 -18.92 -9.53
CA ILE A 133 2.14 -20.21 -10.11
C ILE A 133 3.25 -21.25 -9.94
N ALA A 134 2.93 -22.54 -10.11
CA ALA A 134 3.93 -23.60 -10.14
C ALA A 134 4.99 -23.35 -11.24
N ALA A 135 6.25 -23.64 -10.94
CA ALA A 135 7.37 -23.38 -11.86
C ALA A 135 7.20 -24.06 -13.24
N ASP A 136 6.63 -25.26 -13.27
CA ASP A 136 6.33 -26.02 -14.49
C ASP A 136 5.16 -25.45 -15.32
N ARG A 137 4.60 -24.30 -14.92
CA ARG A 137 3.58 -23.53 -15.64
C ARG A 137 4.05 -22.13 -16.02
N LEU A 138 5.34 -21.81 -15.85
CA LEU A 138 5.88 -20.52 -16.26
C LEU A 138 5.61 -20.23 -17.75
N ASP A 139 5.85 -21.20 -18.64
CA ASP A 139 5.57 -21.09 -20.08
C ASP A 139 4.11 -20.69 -20.36
N LEU A 140 3.15 -21.29 -19.64
CA LEU A 140 1.73 -20.99 -19.79
C LEU A 140 1.45 -19.51 -19.50
N VAL A 141 1.90 -18.98 -18.35
CA VAL A 141 1.61 -17.59 -17.98
C VAL A 141 2.42 -16.59 -18.79
N MET A 142 3.61 -16.95 -19.29
CA MET A 142 4.38 -16.11 -20.23
C MET A 142 3.64 -15.97 -21.57
N ARG A 143 3.09 -17.07 -22.11
CA ARG A 143 2.28 -17.03 -23.34
C ARG A 143 1.01 -16.20 -23.14
N MET A 144 0.31 -16.38 -22.03
CA MET A 144 -0.92 -15.63 -21.73
C MET A 144 -0.69 -14.13 -21.60
N GLU A 145 0.41 -13.71 -20.95
CA GLU A 145 0.77 -12.29 -20.83
C GLU A 145 1.26 -11.70 -22.16
N ALA A 146 2.03 -12.46 -22.95
CA ALA A 146 2.46 -12.05 -24.28
C ALA A 146 1.26 -11.87 -25.24
N ASP A 147 0.29 -12.78 -25.17
CA ASP A 147 -0.97 -12.72 -25.93
C ASP A 147 -1.72 -11.41 -25.62
N ARG A 148 -2.02 -11.11 -24.36
CA ARG A 148 -2.70 -9.84 -24.02
C ARG A 148 -1.85 -8.57 -24.15
N MET A 149 -0.53 -8.69 -24.30
CA MET A 149 0.35 -7.57 -24.66
C MET A 149 0.25 -7.23 -26.16
N ALA A 150 -0.08 -8.20 -27.01
CA ALA A 150 -0.13 -8.02 -28.46
C ALA A 150 -1.55 -7.91 -29.01
N ASP A 151 -2.50 -8.67 -28.47
CA ASP A 151 -3.78 -8.97 -29.12
C ASP A 151 -5.01 -8.81 -28.20
N LEU A 152 -5.00 -7.77 -27.36
CA LEU A 152 -6.15 -7.46 -26.52
C LEU A 152 -7.37 -7.05 -27.36
N THR A 153 -8.50 -7.75 -27.15
CA THR A 153 -9.77 -7.43 -27.80
C THR A 153 -10.54 -6.41 -26.98
N LEU A 154 -10.67 -5.22 -27.53
CA LEU A 154 -11.42 -4.12 -26.94
C LEU A 154 -12.70 -3.88 -27.75
N ASP A 155 -13.80 -4.53 -27.39
CA ASP A 155 -15.12 -4.20 -27.95
C ASP A 155 -15.80 -3.09 -27.13
N GLU A 156 -16.64 -2.28 -27.79
CA GLU A 156 -17.25 -1.11 -27.16
C GLU A 156 -18.11 -1.46 -25.95
N LYS A 157 -18.90 -2.55 -26.05
CA LYS A 157 -19.79 -2.96 -24.97
C LYS A 157 -18.98 -3.34 -23.73
N THR A 158 -17.92 -4.12 -23.91
CA THR A 158 -17.02 -4.52 -22.81
C THR A 158 -16.34 -3.32 -22.18
N VAL A 159 -15.81 -2.39 -22.98
CA VAL A 159 -15.16 -1.18 -22.43
C VAL A 159 -16.12 -0.37 -21.58
N LEU A 160 -17.33 -0.12 -22.09
CA LEU A 160 -18.34 0.66 -21.35
C LEU A 160 -18.82 -0.07 -20.09
N THR A 161 -18.95 -1.40 -20.15
CA THR A 161 -19.33 -2.22 -18.99
C THR A 161 -18.26 -2.14 -17.89
N GLU A 162 -16.98 -2.26 -18.24
CA GLU A 162 -15.90 -2.17 -17.26
C GLU A 162 -15.71 -0.76 -16.72
N ARG A 163 -15.94 0.27 -17.53
CA ARG A 163 -15.99 1.65 -17.05
C ARG A 163 -17.06 1.83 -15.97
N ASP A 164 -18.24 1.23 -16.15
CA ASP A 164 -19.29 1.26 -15.14
C ASP A 164 -18.88 0.48 -13.86
N VAL A 165 -18.13 -0.62 -13.99
CA VAL A 165 -17.53 -1.33 -12.84
C VAL A 165 -16.52 -0.45 -12.09
N VAL A 166 -15.64 0.26 -12.81
CA VAL A 166 -14.66 1.18 -12.22
C VAL A 166 -15.34 2.37 -11.53
N LEU A 167 -16.47 2.86 -12.08
CA LEU A 167 -17.28 3.88 -11.42
C LEU A 167 -17.85 3.38 -10.08
N GLU A 168 -18.36 2.14 -10.03
CA GLU A 168 -18.82 1.53 -8.78
C GLU A 168 -17.67 1.27 -7.80
N GLU A 169 -16.48 0.90 -8.30
CA GLU A 169 -15.29 0.80 -7.46
C GLU A 169 -14.91 2.16 -6.87
N ARG A 170 -14.92 3.23 -7.66
CA ARG A 170 -14.67 4.59 -7.15
C ARG A 170 -15.67 4.97 -6.07
N LEU A 171 -16.95 4.66 -6.26
CA LEU A 171 -17.97 4.89 -5.24
C LEU A 171 -17.66 4.13 -3.94
N SER A 172 -17.24 2.87 -4.04
CA SER A 172 -16.95 2.02 -2.89
C SER A 172 -15.64 2.38 -2.17
N ARG A 173 -14.53 2.51 -2.92
CA ARG A 173 -13.17 2.68 -2.40
C ARG A 173 -12.83 4.12 -2.03
N VAL A 174 -13.49 5.09 -2.68
CA VAL A 174 -13.19 6.52 -2.51
C VAL A 174 -14.38 7.23 -1.92
N ALA A 175 -15.49 7.34 -2.65
CA ALA A 175 -16.61 8.19 -2.22
C ALA A 175 -17.22 7.76 -0.87
N ASN A 176 -17.13 6.47 -0.54
CA ASN A 176 -17.60 5.90 0.71
C ASN A 176 -16.54 5.80 1.81
N GLU A 177 -15.27 6.11 1.52
CA GLU A 177 -14.13 5.98 2.43
C GLU A 177 -13.54 7.36 2.76
N PRO A 178 -13.82 7.93 3.95
CA PRO A 178 -13.44 9.31 4.27
C PRO A 178 -11.93 9.56 4.23
N ALA A 179 -11.12 8.57 4.60
CA ALA A 179 -9.67 8.70 4.52
C ALA A 179 -9.18 8.83 3.07
N ALA A 180 -9.79 8.10 2.12
CA ALA A 180 -9.46 8.20 0.70
C ALA A 180 -9.89 9.56 0.12
N LEU A 181 -11.09 10.05 0.45
CA LEU A 181 -11.54 11.39 0.05
C LEU A 181 -10.61 12.50 0.56
N LEU A 182 -10.19 12.43 1.83
CA LEU A 182 -9.22 13.38 2.36
C LEU A 182 -7.89 13.29 1.61
N GLY A 183 -7.42 12.07 1.32
CA GLY A 183 -6.22 11.82 0.53
C GLY A 183 -6.25 12.55 -0.82
N GLU A 184 -7.33 12.39 -1.61
CA GLU A 184 -7.47 13.10 -2.90
C GLU A 184 -7.37 14.62 -2.75
N ARG A 185 -7.96 15.19 -1.69
CA ARG A 185 -7.90 16.63 -1.44
C ARG A 185 -6.54 17.11 -0.96
N VAL A 186 -5.82 16.29 -0.19
CA VAL A 186 -4.45 16.58 0.24
C VAL A 186 -3.49 16.53 -0.95
N ASP A 187 -3.62 15.53 -1.82
CA ASP A 187 -2.80 15.42 -3.03
C ASP A 187 -3.04 16.59 -4.00
N LEU A 188 -4.29 17.03 -4.18
CA LEU A 188 -4.63 18.26 -4.91
C LEU A 188 -4.02 19.52 -4.30
N ALA A 189 -3.88 19.57 -2.98
CA ALA A 189 -3.31 20.72 -2.29
C ALA A 189 -1.77 20.71 -2.31
N LEU A 190 -1.16 19.53 -2.35
CA LEU A 190 0.29 19.36 -2.45
C LEU A 190 0.78 19.58 -3.88
N TRP A 191 0.09 18.98 -4.86
CA TRP A 191 0.41 19.01 -6.28
C TRP A 191 -0.58 19.93 -7.00
N THR A 192 -0.18 21.17 -7.28
CA THR A 192 -1.11 22.15 -7.87
C THR A 192 -1.26 21.92 -9.36
N VAL A 193 -0.17 21.61 -10.06
CA VAL A 193 -0.12 21.42 -11.52
C VAL A 193 0.34 20.02 -11.91
N HIS A 194 1.19 19.38 -11.09
CA HIS A 194 1.78 18.08 -11.38
C HIS A 194 0.71 16.99 -11.52
N PRO A 195 0.85 16.03 -12.45
CA PRO A 195 -0.12 14.94 -12.64
C PRO A 195 -0.35 14.06 -11.40
N TYR A 196 0.55 14.06 -10.42
CA TYR A 196 0.37 13.37 -9.13
C TYR A 196 -0.81 13.88 -8.30
N ARG A 197 -1.41 15.01 -8.67
CA ARG A 197 -2.67 15.49 -8.11
C ARG A 197 -3.89 14.64 -8.51
N ASN A 198 -3.78 13.90 -9.61
CA ASN A 198 -4.89 13.12 -10.14
C ASN A 198 -4.98 11.79 -9.38
N PRO A 199 -6.18 11.41 -8.90
CA PRO A 199 -6.36 10.11 -8.26
C PRO A 199 -6.15 9.01 -9.30
N VAL A 200 -5.46 7.93 -8.92
CA VAL A 200 -5.15 6.81 -9.83
C VAL A 200 -6.41 6.20 -10.44
N ILE A 201 -7.50 6.14 -9.68
CA ILE A 201 -8.80 5.63 -10.17
C ILE A 201 -9.50 6.59 -11.13
N GLY A 202 -9.06 7.84 -11.24
CA GLY A 202 -9.63 8.89 -12.09
C GLY A 202 -10.76 9.70 -11.46
N TRP A 203 -11.02 10.88 -12.01
CA TRP A 203 -12.16 11.72 -11.64
C TRP A 203 -13.46 11.17 -12.21
N GLU A 204 -14.53 11.13 -11.41
CA GLU A 204 -15.80 10.51 -11.83
C GLU A 204 -16.34 11.09 -13.15
N HIS A 205 -16.29 12.41 -13.32
CA HIS A 205 -16.80 13.06 -14.53
C HIS A 205 -15.98 12.71 -15.77
N GLU A 206 -14.65 12.57 -15.64
CA GLU A 206 -13.78 12.15 -16.74
C GLU A 206 -13.94 10.67 -17.05
N LEU A 207 -14.04 9.81 -16.02
CA LEU A 207 -14.33 8.39 -16.17
C LEU A 207 -15.59 8.15 -17.00
N ARG A 208 -16.67 8.91 -16.76
CA ARG A 208 -17.94 8.81 -17.52
C ARG A 208 -17.79 9.15 -19.00
N GLU A 209 -16.77 9.92 -19.37
CA GLU A 209 -16.48 10.36 -20.73
C GLU A 209 -15.44 9.48 -21.44
N LEU A 210 -14.86 8.49 -20.75
CA LEU A 210 -13.94 7.54 -21.38
C LEU A 210 -14.68 6.67 -22.41
N THR A 211 -14.05 6.54 -23.57
CA THR A 211 -14.55 5.80 -24.73
C THR A 211 -13.66 4.61 -25.06
N ARG A 212 -14.17 3.72 -25.92
CA ARG A 212 -13.37 2.65 -26.51
C ARG A 212 -12.14 3.17 -27.25
N ASP A 213 -12.29 4.25 -28.00
CA ASP A 213 -11.20 4.79 -28.81
C ASP A 213 -10.07 5.34 -27.92
N ASP A 214 -10.43 5.93 -26.77
CA ASP A 214 -9.44 6.32 -25.75
C ASP A 214 -8.66 5.09 -25.26
N ALA A 215 -9.35 3.99 -24.91
CA ALA A 215 -8.71 2.77 -24.44
C ALA A 215 -7.80 2.12 -25.51
N VAL A 216 -8.24 2.10 -26.77
CA VAL A 216 -7.43 1.58 -27.89
C VAL A 216 -6.21 2.45 -28.14
N ALA A 217 -6.35 3.77 -28.07
CA ALA A 217 -5.22 4.70 -28.21
C ALA A 217 -4.20 4.49 -27.07
N PHE A 218 -4.69 4.36 -25.84
CA PHE A 218 -3.86 4.11 -24.66
C PHE A 218 -3.08 2.80 -24.76
N TYR A 219 -3.74 1.70 -25.17
CA TYR A 219 -3.10 0.41 -25.42
C TYR A 219 -1.96 0.52 -26.43
N ARG A 220 -2.25 1.08 -27.61
CA ARG A 220 -1.27 1.19 -28.71
C ARG A 220 -0.08 2.07 -28.38
N GLN A 221 -0.28 3.09 -27.55
CA GLN A 221 0.77 4.00 -27.15
C GLN A 221 1.71 3.37 -26.11
N TRP A 222 1.16 2.64 -25.13
CA TRP A 222 1.91 2.30 -23.93
C TRP A 222 2.18 0.81 -23.72
N TYR A 223 1.40 -0.09 -24.31
CA TYR A 223 1.51 -1.53 -24.05
C TYR A 223 2.32 -2.21 -25.16
N ALA A 224 3.64 -2.13 -25.02
CA ALA A 224 4.58 -2.72 -25.97
C ALA A 224 5.86 -3.22 -25.27
N PRO A 225 6.61 -4.15 -25.88
CA PRO A 225 7.82 -4.74 -25.28
C PRO A 225 8.85 -3.71 -24.81
N ASN A 226 9.13 -2.67 -25.63
CA ASN A 226 10.07 -1.60 -25.29
C ASN A 226 9.60 -0.65 -24.17
N ASN A 227 8.34 -0.74 -23.75
CA ASN A 227 7.80 -0.04 -22.58
C ASN A 227 7.52 -0.99 -21.39
N ALA A 228 8.01 -2.23 -21.44
CA ALA A 228 7.73 -3.23 -20.43
C ALA A 228 9.00 -3.76 -19.77
N ILE A 229 8.83 -4.28 -18.56
CA ILE A 229 9.82 -5.07 -17.83
C ILE A 229 9.16 -6.37 -17.40
N LEU A 230 9.71 -7.49 -17.83
CA LEU A 230 9.36 -8.81 -17.31
C LEU A 230 10.26 -9.11 -16.11
N VAL A 231 9.67 -9.41 -14.96
CA VAL A 231 10.38 -9.86 -13.76
C VAL A 231 9.91 -11.26 -13.40
N VAL A 232 10.83 -12.22 -13.32
CA VAL A 232 10.54 -13.60 -12.90
C VAL A 232 11.36 -13.92 -11.66
N ALA A 233 10.71 -14.26 -10.56
CA ALA A 233 11.34 -14.61 -9.29
C ALA A 233 10.86 -15.97 -8.79
N GLY A 234 11.76 -16.86 -8.36
CA GLY A 234 11.40 -18.20 -7.88
C GLY A 234 12.19 -19.31 -8.58
N ASP A 235 11.62 -20.50 -8.63
CA ASP A 235 12.28 -21.72 -9.15
C ASP A 235 12.36 -21.73 -10.68
N ALA A 236 13.21 -20.86 -11.23
CA ALA A 236 13.52 -20.77 -12.66
C ALA A 236 14.97 -20.28 -12.86
N THR A 237 15.66 -20.82 -13.86
CA THR A 237 17.01 -20.36 -14.23
C THR A 237 16.96 -19.22 -15.23
N VAL A 238 18.04 -18.45 -15.33
CA VAL A 238 18.18 -17.35 -16.30
C VAL A 238 18.01 -17.84 -17.74
N GLU A 239 18.58 -19.01 -18.07
CA GLU A 239 18.52 -19.60 -19.41
C GLU A 239 17.10 -20.06 -19.77
N GLN A 240 16.38 -20.66 -18.81
CA GLN A 240 14.98 -21.07 -18.99
C GLN A 240 14.11 -19.84 -19.28
N VAL A 241 14.21 -18.79 -18.46
CA VAL A 241 13.44 -17.57 -18.65
C VAL A 241 13.83 -16.87 -19.96
N ARG A 242 15.12 -16.84 -20.31
CA ARG A 242 15.58 -16.27 -21.59
C ARG A 242 14.91 -16.95 -22.77
N THR A 243 14.95 -18.28 -22.81
CA THR A 243 14.36 -19.08 -23.89
C THR A 243 12.87 -18.78 -24.03
N LEU A 244 12.14 -18.86 -22.91
CA LEU A 244 10.70 -18.59 -22.91
C LEU A 244 10.39 -17.14 -23.28
N ALA A 245 11.18 -16.17 -22.83
CA ALA A 245 10.98 -14.75 -23.14
C ALA A 245 11.20 -14.45 -24.62
N GLU A 246 12.22 -15.05 -25.23
CA GLU A 246 12.49 -14.96 -26.66
C GLU A 246 11.38 -15.60 -27.51
N GLU A 247 10.86 -16.77 -27.10
CA GLU A 247 9.78 -17.48 -27.79
C GLU A 247 8.41 -16.79 -27.67
N THR A 248 8.15 -16.10 -26.56
CA THR A 248 6.86 -15.47 -26.27
C THR A 248 6.89 -13.98 -26.61
N TYR A 249 7.41 -13.16 -25.69
CA TYR A 249 7.44 -11.71 -25.85
C TYR A 249 8.38 -11.25 -26.96
N GLY A 250 9.44 -12.00 -27.26
CA GLY A 250 10.41 -11.68 -28.32
C GLY A 250 9.79 -11.68 -29.73
N ALA A 251 8.68 -12.39 -29.93
CA ALA A 251 7.94 -12.39 -31.18
C ALA A 251 7.08 -11.14 -31.38
N ILE A 252 6.81 -10.38 -30.31
CA ILE A 252 6.00 -9.16 -30.37
C ILE A 252 6.85 -8.03 -30.94
N PRO A 253 6.39 -7.32 -31.99
CA PRO A 253 7.11 -6.18 -32.54
C PRO A 253 7.36 -5.10 -31.48
N ARG A 254 8.49 -4.41 -31.62
CA ARG A 254 8.75 -3.18 -30.85
C ARG A 254 7.63 -2.17 -31.14
N GLY A 255 7.11 -1.53 -30.09
CA GLY A 255 6.15 -0.44 -30.20
C GLY A 255 6.83 0.90 -30.56
N PRO A 256 6.05 1.99 -30.62
CA PRO A 256 6.63 3.32 -30.77
C PRO A 256 7.56 3.64 -29.59
N ASP A 257 8.60 4.43 -29.85
CA ASP A 257 9.33 5.06 -28.75
C ASP A 257 8.41 6.10 -28.10
N PHE A 258 8.49 6.21 -26.77
CA PHE A 258 7.67 7.12 -25.98
C PHE A 258 8.57 7.97 -25.09
N GLU A 259 8.14 9.18 -24.84
CA GLU A 259 8.70 10.05 -23.80
C GLU A 259 7.57 10.43 -22.85
N ARG A 260 7.86 10.42 -21.54
CA ARG A 260 6.90 10.87 -20.53
C ARG A 260 6.93 12.39 -20.46
N GLU A 261 6.01 13.04 -21.16
CA GLU A 261 5.85 14.48 -21.11
C GLU A 261 5.08 14.90 -19.84
N ARG A 262 5.82 15.16 -18.76
CA ARG A 262 5.23 15.61 -17.49
C ARG A 262 5.65 17.03 -17.16
N VAL A 263 4.69 17.80 -16.64
CA VAL A 263 4.96 19.14 -16.14
C VAL A 263 5.83 19.00 -14.90
N ARG A 264 7.01 19.61 -14.93
CA ARG A 264 7.82 19.76 -13.72
C ARG A 264 7.25 20.88 -12.87
N GLU A 265 6.80 20.52 -11.67
CA GLU A 265 6.31 21.47 -10.69
C GLU A 265 7.40 21.71 -9.63
N LEU A 266 7.55 22.98 -9.22
CA LEU A 266 8.31 23.32 -8.01
C LEU A 266 7.44 22.99 -6.79
N PRO A 267 8.02 22.63 -5.63
CA PRO A 267 7.25 22.44 -4.41
C PRO A 267 6.26 23.59 -4.18
N PRO A 268 5.07 23.31 -3.61
CA PRO A 268 4.04 24.32 -3.42
C PRO A 268 4.61 25.53 -2.65
N PRO A 269 4.22 26.76 -2.99
CA PRO A 269 4.83 27.97 -2.42
C PRO A 269 4.30 28.33 -1.02
N ALA A 270 3.32 27.59 -0.52
CA ALA A 270 2.72 27.78 0.80
C ALA A 270 2.25 26.46 1.40
N ASP A 271 2.16 26.43 2.74
CA ASP A 271 1.52 25.32 3.44
C ASP A 271 0.02 25.33 3.19
N SER A 272 -0.52 24.14 2.90
CA SER A 272 -1.95 23.92 2.73
C SER A 272 -2.51 23.08 3.86
N ARG A 273 -3.75 23.36 4.27
CA ARG A 273 -4.48 22.56 5.25
C ARG A 273 -5.85 22.19 4.70
N VAL A 274 -6.14 20.90 4.68
CA VAL A 274 -7.45 20.34 4.36
C VAL A 274 -8.03 19.73 5.62
N VAL A 275 -9.16 20.26 6.06
CA VAL A 275 -9.93 19.71 7.19
C VAL A 275 -11.22 19.13 6.64
N MET A 276 -11.53 17.89 7.00
CA MET A 276 -12.76 17.22 6.61
C MET A 276 -13.44 16.60 7.84
N GLU A 277 -14.69 16.97 8.06
CA GLU A 277 -15.58 16.29 8.99
C GLU A 277 -16.43 15.27 8.22
N HIS A 278 -16.60 14.08 8.78
CA HIS A 278 -17.42 13.06 8.14
C HIS A 278 -18.14 12.14 9.14
N PRO A 279 -19.45 11.84 8.96
CA PRO A 279 -20.24 11.09 9.93
C PRO A 279 -19.84 9.62 10.07
N ARG A 280 -19.13 9.05 9.10
CA ARG A 280 -18.58 7.68 9.18
C ARG A 280 -17.25 7.59 9.94
N VAL A 281 -16.66 8.72 10.32
CA VAL A 281 -15.38 8.74 11.02
C VAL A 281 -15.62 8.55 12.51
N GLY A 282 -15.13 7.44 13.05
CA GLY A 282 -15.19 7.15 14.49
C GLY A 282 -14.01 7.70 15.28
N GLN A 283 -12.87 7.92 14.63
CA GLN A 283 -11.64 8.40 15.25
C GLN A 283 -10.99 9.44 14.35
N ALA A 284 -10.59 10.57 14.94
CA ALA A 284 -9.89 11.62 14.21
C ALA A 284 -8.52 11.14 13.72
N SER A 285 -8.00 11.72 12.64
CA SER A 285 -6.64 11.46 12.17
C SER A 285 -6.00 12.73 11.62
N TRP A 286 -4.67 12.74 11.65
CA TRP A 286 -3.84 13.82 11.18
C TRP A 286 -2.71 13.28 10.31
N SER A 287 -2.39 13.97 9.23
CA SER A 287 -1.20 13.72 8.43
C SER A 287 -0.65 15.01 7.83
N ARG A 288 0.66 15.02 7.55
CA ARG A 288 1.30 16.09 6.79
C ARG A 288 2.30 15.51 5.81
N GLN A 289 2.36 16.05 4.60
CA GLN A 289 3.29 15.63 3.55
C GLN A 289 4.05 16.82 2.99
N TYR A 290 5.31 16.59 2.64
CA TYR A 290 6.25 17.50 2.00
C TYR A 290 6.68 16.89 0.67
N VAL A 291 6.92 17.73 -0.33
CA VAL A 291 7.60 17.30 -1.56
C VAL A 291 9.06 16.99 -1.21
N ALA A 292 9.55 15.83 -1.65
CA ALA A 292 10.90 15.37 -1.35
C ALA A 292 11.60 14.83 -2.61
N PRO A 293 12.94 14.88 -2.69
CA PRO A 293 13.70 14.15 -3.70
C PRO A 293 13.28 12.69 -3.80
N SER A 294 13.27 12.14 -5.01
CA SER A 294 13.06 10.71 -5.30
C SER A 294 14.39 10.05 -5.64
N TYR A 295 14.42 8.75 -5.95
CA TYR A 295 15.64 8.11 -6.47
C TYR A 295 16.14 8.68 -7.81
N ASN A 296 15.28 9.40 -8.55
CA ASN A 296 15.60 9.94 -9.87
C ASN A 296 15.83 11.46 -9.87
N ILE A 297 15.55 12.13 -8.75
CA ILE A 297 15.63 13.58 -8.61
C ILE A 297 16.52 13.93 -7.42
N GLY A 298 17.44 14.87 -7.60
CA GLY A 298 18.35 15.33 -6.55
C GLY A 298 19.72 14.66 -6.59
N GLU A 299 20.47 14.79 -5.49
CA GLU A 299 21.76 14.12 -5.34
C GLU A 299 21.57 12.66 -4.95
N ALA A 300 22.43 11.77 -5.47
CA ALA A 300 22.28 10.33 -5.34
C ALA A 300 22.22 9.80 -3.89
N TRP A 301 22.69 10.56 -2.90
CA TRP A 301 22.66 10.17 -1.48
C TRP A 301 21.39 10.63 -0.74
N GLU A 302 20.65 11.63 -1.24
CA GLU A 302 19.51 12.24 -0.54
C GLU A 302 18.38 11.22 -0.25
N PRO A 303 17.95 10.37 -1.21
CA PRO A 303 16.89 9.38 -0.97
C PRO A 303 17.23 8.37 0.13
N TYR A 304 18.51 8.06 0.31
CA TYR A 304 18.99 7.14 1.34
C TYR A 304 19.05 7.82 2.70
N ALA A 305 19.46 9.09 2.74
CA ALA A 305 19.39 9.90 3.95
C ALA A 305 17.94 10.12 4.41
N LEU A 306 16.99 10.32 3.48
CA LEU A 306 15.55 10.44 3.79
C LEU A 306 14.95 9.14 4.34
N GLN A 307 15.38 7.98 3.86
CA GLN A 307 14.98 6.70 4.47
C GLN A 307 15.48 6.57 5.90
N VAL A 308 16.74 6.91 6.16
CA VAL A 308 17.30 6.90 7.51
C VAL A 308 16.58 7.90 8.42
N LEU A 309 16.27 9.10 7.91
CA LEU A 309 15.48 10.10 8.65
C LEU A 309 14.09 9.57 8.99
N SER A 310 13.39 8.96 8.03
CA SER A 310 12.08 8.35 8.23
C SER A 310 12.13 7.24 9.28
N GLU A 311 13.20 6.43 9.29
CA GLU A 311 13.39 5.36 10.27
C GLU A 311 13.68 5.90 11.68
N ILE A 312 14.44 6.99 11.81
CA ILE A 312 14.71 7.66 13.10
C ILE A 312 13.41 8.26 13.67
N LEU A 313 12.66 8.98 12.84
CA LEU A 313 11.44 9.68 13.25
C LEU A 313 10.27 8.72 13.45
N GLY A 314 10.13 7.70 12.61
CA GLY A 314 8.92 6.89 12.49
C GLY A 314 9.09 5.37 12.37
N GLY A 315 10.31 4.82 12.50
CA GLY A 315 10.63 3.40 12.39
C GLY A 315 10.09 2.49 13.51
N GLY A 316 8.80 2.60 13.84
CA GLY A 316 8.12 1.77 14.82
C GLY A 316 8.31 2.22 16.26
N SER A 317 8.26 1.26 17.19
CA SER A 317 8.11 1.53 18.63
C SER A 317 9.33 2.19 19.29
N VAL A 318 10.50 2.17 18.65
CA VAL A 318 11.74 2.80 19.15
C VAL A 318 12.00 4.18 18.55
N SER A 319 11.15 4.61 17.60
CA SER A 319 11.29 5.88 16.91
C SER A 319 10.99 7.08 17.83
N ARG A 320 11.55 8.25 17.47
CA ARG A 320 11.34 9.49 18.25
C ARG A 320 9.87 9.83 18.41
N LEU A 321 9.08 9.78 17.33
CA LEU A 321 7.66 10.14 17.37
C LEU A 321 6.85 9.15 18.22
N TYR A 322 7.09 7.85 18.08
CA TYR A 322 6.38 6.87 18.91
C TYR A 322 6.71 7.04 20.40
N GLN A 323 8.00 7.14 20.73
CA GLN A 323 8.44 7.29 22.13
C GLN A 323 7.91 8.57 22.76
N GLN A 324 7.93 9.68 22.02
CA GLN A 324 7.48 10.95 22.55
C GLN A 324 5.95 11.04 22.63
N LEU A 325 5.24 10.80 21.51
CA LEU A 325 3.80 11.08 21.42
C LEU A 325 2.93 9.96 22.01
N VAL A 326 3.34 8.70 21.86
CA VAL A 326 2.53 7.55 22.27
C VAL A 326 2.88 7.11 23.69
N VAL A 327 4.17 7.03 24.02
CA VAL A 327 4.62 6.48 25.32
C VAL A 327 4.67 7.55 26.41
N LYS A 328 5.35 8.67 26.16
CA LYS A 328 5.58 9.71 27.18
C LYS A 328 4.39 10.66 27.32
N ASP A 329 4.06 11.38 26.26
CA ASP A 329 3.05 12.45 26.29
C ASP A 329 1.63 11.90 26.20
N LYS A 330 1.47 10.71 25.60
CA LYS A 330 0.19 10.01 25.40
C LYS A 330 -0.84 10.87 24.67
N VAL A 331 -0.36 11.73 23.77
CA VAL A 331 -1.22 12.58 22.93
C VAL A 331 -1.76 11.84 21.71
N ALA A 332 -1.11 10.74 21.32
CA ALA A 332 -1.49 9.92 20.16
C ALA A 332 -1.55 8.43 20.54
N VAL A 333 -2.43 7.67 19.87
CA VAL A 333 -2.42 6.20 19.91
C VAL A 333 -1.44 5.61 18.91
N SER A 334 -1.14 6.37 17.84
CA SER A 334 -0.13 6.05 16.85
C SER A 334 0.46 7.35 16.30
N ALA A 335 1.76 7.34 16.02
CA ALA A 335 2.45 8.44 15.35
C ALA A 335 3.66 7.87 14.61
N GLY A 336 3.98 8.44 13.46
CA GLY A 336 5.14 8.00 12.68
C GLY A 336 5.45 8.91 11.50
N ALA A 337 6.46 8.51 10.74
CA ALA A 337 6.97 9.18 9.56
C ALA A 337 7.07 8.18 8.40
N PHE A 338 7.02 8.68 7.18
CA PHE A 338 7.21 7.88 5.98
C PHE A 338 7.98 8.66 4.92
N TYR A 339 8.62 7.90 4.03
CA TYR A 339 9.24 8.42 2.82
C TYR A 339 8.82 7.56 1.63
N ARG A 340 8.38 8.23 0.56
CA ARG A 340 7.99 7.61 -0.72
C ARG A 340 8.91 8.15 -1.81
N GLY A 341 10.05 7.48 -2.00
CA GLY A 341 11.09 7.88 -2.95
C GLY A 341 11.07 7.17 -4.31
N THR A 342 10.26 6.13 -4.46
CA THR A 342 10.11 5.39 -5.73
C THR A 342 9.09 6.11 -6.60
N ALA A 343 9.56 7.06 -7.39
CA ALA A 343 8.76 7.91 -8.25
C ALA A 343 9.59 8.32 -9.46
N VAL A 344 8.97 8.54 -10.63
CA VAL A 344 9.67 9.10 -11.80
C VAL A 344 10.11 10.53 -11.54
N ASP A 345 9.23 11.34 -10.95
CA ASP A 345 9.49 12.74 -10.63
C ASP A 345 9.84 12.87 -9.14
N TYR A 346 9.26 13.82 -8.41
CA TYR A 346 9.50 13.97 -6.97
C TYR A 346 8.76 12.91 -6.15
N GLY A 347 9.33 12.58 -4.99
CA GLY A 347 8.68 11.78 -3.96
C GLY A 347 7.99 12.65 -2.91
N THR A 348 7.59 12.00 -1.82
CA THR A 348 7.06 12.70 -0.63
C THR A 348 7.72 12.21 0.64
N PHE A 349 7.94 13.11 1.58
CA PHE A 349 8.23 12.78 2.98
C PHE A 349 7.06 13.25 3.84
N GLY A 350 6.65 12.47 4.83
CA GLY A 350 5.49 12.86 5.62
C GLY A 350 5.42 12.25 7.01
N PHE A 351 4.44 12.75 7.74
CA PHE A 351 4.10 12.36 9.10
C PHE A 351 2.64 11.97 9.18
N TYR A 352 2.32 11.11 10.13
CA TYR A 352 0.95 10.77 10.46
C TYR A 352 0.80 10.59 11.96
N GLY A 353 -0.42 10.78 12.44
CA GLY A 353 -0.76 10.46 13.82
C GLY A 353 -2.27 10.35 14.02
N THR A 354 -2.63 9.51 14.98
CA THR A 354 -4.02 9.32 15.41
C THR A 354 -4.13 9.80 16.86
N PRO A 355 -4.92 10.86 17.15
CA PRO A 355 -5.05 11.38 18.51
C PRO A 355 -5.57 10.33 19.48
N ALA A 356 -5.17 10.46 20.75
CA ALA A 356 -5.84 9.78 21.86
C ALA A 356 -7.28 10.27 22.01
N ALA A 357 -8.13 9.48 22.65
CA ALA A 357 -9.59 9.71 22.69
C ALA A 357 -10.00 11.07 23.29
N ASP A 358 -9.16 11.65 24.16
CA ASP A 358 -9.35 12.94 24.83
C ASP A 358 -8.48 14.07 24.24
N ARG A 359 -7.92 13.86 23.04
CA ARG A 359 -6.99 14.78 22.38
C ARG A 359 -7.48 15.21 21.02
N ALA A 360 -7.12 16.43 20.64
CA ALA A 360 -7.42 16.97 19.33
C ALA A 360 -6.30 16.64 18.33
N PRO A 361 -6.57 16.60 17.00
CA PRO A 361 -5.53 16.54 15.97
C PRO A 361 -4.46 17.61 16.13
N GLU A 362 -4.83 18.78 16.64
CA GLU A 362 -3.92 19.91 16.92
C GLU A 362 -2.89 19.56 18.01
N ASP A 363 -3.24 18.73 19.00
CA ASP A 363 -2.28 18.25 20.01
C ASP A 363 -1.21 17.35 19.38
N VAL A 364 -1.62 16.46 18.48
CA VAL A 364 -0.72 15.60 17.72
C VAL A 364 0.18 16.43 16.81
N GLN A 365 -0.40 17.38 16.08
CA GLN A 365 0.34 18.30 15.23
C GLN A 365 1.41 19.05 16.03
N ALA A 366 1.03 19.69 17.15
CA ALA A 366 1.94 20.45 17.98
C ALA A 366 3.08 19.57 18.53
N ALA A 367 2.79 18.32 18.90
CA ALA A 367 3.81 17.40 19.39
C ALA A 367 4.77 16.93 18.27
N ILE A 368 4.28 16.70 17.05
CA ILE A 368 5.13 16.39 15.89
C ILE A 368 6.01 17.60 15.55
N ASP A 369 5.43 18.80 15.49
CA ASP A 369 6.14 20.04 15.20
C ASP A 369 7.24 20.30 16.25
N ALA A 370 6.95 20.04 17.53
CA ALA A 370 7.94 20.14 18.61
C ALA A 370 9.07 19.10 18.49
N GLU A 371 8.77 17.86 18.08
CA GLU A 371 9.81 16.84 17.86
C GLU A 371 10.69 17.16 16.65
N VAL A 372 10.08 17.64 15.56
CA VAL A 372 10.81 18.07 14.36
C VAL A 372 11.69 19.28 14.69
N ALA A 373 11.18 20.28 15.40
CA ALA A 373 11.97 21.43 15.84
C ALA A 373 13.15 20.99 16.72
N ARG A 374 12.92 20.06 17.66
CA ARG A 374 13.99 19.49 18.50
C ARG A 374 15.04 18.75 17.68
N LEU A 375 14.64 17.95 16.70
CA LEU A 375 15.57 17.29 15.78
C LEU A 375 16.40 18.30 15.00
N LEU A 376 15.80 19.38 14.51
CA LEU A 376 16.48 20.43 13.73
C LEU A 376 17.43 21.29 14.58
N ASP A 377 17.17 21.43 15.88
CA ASP A 377 18.00 22.18 16.83
C ASP A 377 19.13 21.32 17.41
N GLU A 378 18.79 20.17 18.00
CA GLU A 378 19.72 19.29 18.73
C GLU A 378 20.47 18.32 17.79
N GLY A 379 19.91 18.02 16.63
CA GLY A 379 20.45 17.08 15.66
C GLY A 379 20.11 15.61 15.92
N VAL A 380 20.65 14.74 15.06
CA VAL A 380 20.65 13.28 15.24
C VAL A 380 22.02 12.81 15.70
N THR A 381 22.04 11.84 16.62
CA THR A 381 23.30 11.25 17.09
C THR A 381 23.81 10.19 16.11
N ALA A 382 25.13 9.94 16.12
CA ALA A 382 25.73 8.87 15.34
C ALA A 382 25.17 7.47 15.70
N GLU A 383 24.78 7.27 16.96
CA GLU A 383 24.16 6.04 17.45
C GLU A 383 22.76 5.86 16.85
N GLU A 384 21.91 6.89 16.86
CA GLU A 384 20.57 6.82 16.26
C GLU A 384 20.64 6.48 14.76
N VAL A 385 21.56 7.11 14.03
CA VAL A 385 21.79 6.83 12.62
C VAL A 385 22.27 5.41 12.41
N THR A 386 23.20 4.93 13.24
CA THR A 386 23.72 3.55 13.17
C THR A 386 22.60 2.54 13.41
N GLN A 387 21.78 2.73 14.44
CA GLN A 387 20.68 1.85 14.76
C GLN A 387 19.59 1.87 13.69
N ALA A 388 19.26 3.04 13.13
CA ALA A 388 18.32 3.17 12.02
C ALA A 388 18.79 2.38 10.78
N LYS A 389 20.06 2.53 10.39
CA LYS A 389 20.66 1.72 9.31
C LYS A 389 20.59 0.23 9.58
N GLN A 390 20.87 -0.20 10.81
CA GLN A 390 20.80 -1.61 11.19
C GLN A 390 19.38 -2.16 11.07
N ARG A 391 18.36 -1.41 11.51
CA ARG A 391 16.95 -1.81 11.36
C ARG A 391 16.52 -1.88 9.91
N LEU A 392 16.88 -0.89 9.10
CA LEU A 392 16.63 -0.88 7.66
C LEU A 392 17.26 -2.10 6.98
N LYS A 393 18.53 -2.41 7.29
CA LYS A 393 19.23 -3.60 6.75
C LYS A 393 18.63 -4.91 7.26
N ALA A 394 18.20 -4.97 8.52
CA ALA A 394 17.51 -6.14 9.06
C ALA A 394 16.17 -6.40 8.33
N GLY A 395 15.46 -5.33 7.95
CA GLY A 395 14.26 -5.40 7.13
C GLY A 395 14.46 -6.12 5.79
N LEU A 396 15.66 -6.02 5.18
CA LEU A 396 15.98 -6.72 3.94
C LEU A 396 15.90 -8.24 4.05
N VAL A 397 16.23 -8.81 5.22
CA VAL A 397 16.18 -10.26 5.44
C VAL A 397 14.75 -10.76 5.25
N TYR A 398 13.76 -10.02 5.77
CA TYR A 398 12.35 -10.33 5.57
C TYR A 398 11.89 -10.07 4.13
N ALA A 399 12.38 -9.00 3.49
CA ALA A 399 12.06 -8.70 2.10
C ALA A 399 12.53 -9.81 1.13
N ARG A 400 13.66 -10.47 1.43
CA ARG A 400 14.20 -11.60 0.67
C ARG A 400 13.43 -12.89 0.81
N ASP A 401 12.69 -13.05 1.90
CA ASP A 401 11.97 -14.30 2.15
C ASP A 401 10.82 -14.51 1.14
N SER A 402 10.28 -13.42 0.57
CA SER A 402 9.21 -13.45 -0.42
C SER A 402 9.71 -13.16 -1.83
N SER A 403 9.53 -14.13 -2.75
CA SER A 403 9.77 -13.97 -4.19
C SER A 403 8.99 -12.78 -4.77
N GLN A 404 7.75 -12.60 -4.32
CA GLN A 404 6.89 -11.50 -4.75
C GLN A 404 7.40 -10.14 -4.27
N SER A 405 7.90 -10.03 -3.04
CA SER A 405 8.49 -8.78 -2.53
C SER A 405 9.73 -8.36 -3.30
N ALA A 406 10.60 -9.32 -3.65
CA ALA A 406 11.78 -9.08 -4.47
C ALA A 406 11.39 -8.60 -5.87
N ALA A 407 10.48 -9.33 -6.54
CA ALA A 407 9.99 -8.98 -7.87
C ALA A 407 9.32 -7.60 -7.88
N ARG A 408 8.54 -7.28 -6.84
CA ARG A 408 7.86 -5.98 -6.71
C ARG A 408 8.82 -4.82 -6.50
N THR A 409 9.83 -5.02 -5.66
CA THR A 409 10.83 -3.99 -5.36
C THR A 409 11.63 -3.63 -6.61
N ILE A 410 12.12 -4.64 -7.34
CA ILE A 410 12.89 -4.43 -8.57
C ILE A 410 12.00 -3.85 -9.67
N GLY A 411 10.81 -4.42 -9.88
CA GLY A 411 9.90 -3.95 -10.92
C GLY A 411 9.52 -2.48 -10.76
N ALA A 412 9.14 -2.05 -9.54
CA ALA A 412 8.81 -0.66 -9.27
C ALA A 412 10.02 0.28 -9.43
N ALA A 413 11.21 -0.12 -8.98
CA ALA A 413 12.43 0.67 -9.13
C ALA A 413 12.79 0.87 -10.61
N LEU A 414 12.77 -0.20 -11.41
CA LEU A 414 13.07 -0.12 -12.84
C LEU A 414 12.00 0.64 -13.62
N ALA A 415 10.72 0.46 -13.28
CA ALA A 415 9.61 1.15 -13.95
C ALA A 415 9.60 2.65 -13.68
N THR A 416 10.18 3.08 -12.55
CA THR A 416 10.33 4.50 -12.19
C THR A 416 11.66 5.10 -12.62
N GLY A 417 12.61 4.33 -13.16
CA GLY A 417 13.85 4.86 -13.77
C GLY A 417 15.15 4.51 -13.04
N SER A 418 15.10 3.85 -11.88
CA SER A 418 16.30 3.29 -11.26
C SER A 418 16.86 2.14 -12.09
N THR A 419 18.16 1.85 -11.96
CA THR A 419 18.79 0.67 -12.56
C THR A 419 18.80 -0.51 -11.59
N LEU A 420 19.02 -1.73 -12.09
CA LEU A 420 19.17 -2.91 -11.23
C LEU A 420 20.37 -2.75 -10.27
N ALA A 421 21.44 -2.12 -10.74
CA ALA A 421 22.62 -1.82 -9.92
C ALA A 421 22.28 -0.88 -8.76
N ASP A 422 21.38 0.10 -8.95
CA ASP A 422 20.93 0.99 -7.88
C ASP A 422 20.20 0.23 -6.77
N VAL A 423 19.35 -0.73 -7.16
CA VAL A 423 18.62 -1.60 -6.22
C VAL A 423 19.60 -2.51 -5.48
N GLN A 424 20.52 -3.15 -6.19
CA GLN A 424 21.49 -4.07 -5.59
C GLN A 424 22.47 -3.36 -4.66
N ALA A 425 22.85 -2.12 -4.95
CA ALA A 425 23.76 -1.30 -4.15
C ALA A 425 23.11 -0.62 -2.93
N TRP A 426 21.80 -0.83 -2.70
CA TRP A 426 21.07 -0.20 -1.58
C TRP A 426 21.72 -0.43 -0.20
N PRO A 427 22.22 -1.64 0.18
CA PRO A 427 22.82 -1.88 1.49
C PRO A 427 24.07 -1.05 1.73
N GLN A 428 24.88 -0.85 0.69
CA GLN A 428 26.07 -0.01 0.72
C GLN A 428 25.68 1.47 0.81
N ARG A 429 24.71 1.91 0.00
CA ARG A 429 24.23 3.30 -0.01
C ARG A 429 23.61 3.71 1.32
N ILE A 430 22.77 2.86 1.92
CA ILE A 430 22.26 3.06 3.30
C ILE A 430 23.41 3.02 4.32
N GLY A 431 24.38 2.11 4.15
CA GLY A 431 25.56 2.02 5.01
C GLY A 431 26.38 3.32 5.04
N ALA A 432 26.47 4.01 3.90
CA ALA A 432 27.27 5.22 3.72
C ALA A 432 26.63 6.50 4.29
N VAL A 433 25.33 6.52 4.59
CA VAL A 433 24.61 7.73 5.05
C VAL A 433 25.24 8.32 6.32
N THR A 434 25.59 9.60 6.35
CA THR A 434 26.16 10.22 7.57
C THR A 434 25.11 10.98 8.39
N PRO A 435 25.32 11.25 9.69
CA PRO A 435 24.46 12.13 10.47
C PRO A 435 24.28 13.52 9.83
N GLU A 436 25.33 14.07 9.23
CA GLU A 436 25.30 15.36 8.55
C GLU A 436 24.37 15.32 7.33
N GLN A 437 24.42 14.24 6.54
CA GLN A 437 23.51 14.03 5.42
C GLN A 437 22.05 13.91 5.88
N VAL A 438 21.79 13.19 6.98
CA VAL A 438 20.44 13.09 7.56
C VAL A 438 19.93 14.47 7.99
N MET A 439 20.78 15.27 8.63
CA MET A 439 20.43 16.62 9.04
C MET A 439 20.24 17.57 7.85
N GLN A 440 21.02 17.40 6.79
CA GLN A 440 20.91 18.19 5.57
C GLN A 440 19.53 17.96 4.92
N VAL A 441 19.14 16.70 4.66
CA VAL A 441 17.82 16.43 4.07
C VAL A 441 16.67 16.82 4.99
N ALA A 442 16.85 16.71 6.32
CA ALA A 442 15.85 17.19 7.27
C ALA A 442 15.63 18.70 7.12
N ARG A 443 16.69 19.50 7.02
CA ARG A 443 16.61 20.96 6.80
C ARG A 443 16.10 21.32 5.42
N ASP A 444 16.35 20.48 4.42
CA ASP A 444 15.98 20.75 3.04
C ASP A 444 14.51 20.43 2.75
N VAL A 445 14.00 19.35 3.32
CA VAL A 445 12.64 18.87 3.06
C VAL A 445 11.64 19.36 4.11
N LEU A 446 12.01 19.41 5.40
CA LEU A 446 11.09 19.78 6.49
C LEU A 446 11.02 21.30 6.69
N ARG A 447 10.74 22.02 5.61
CA ARG A 447 10.63 23.49 5.59
C ARG A 447 9.19 23.93 5.68
N GLU A 448 8.95 25.04 6.37
CA GLU A 448 7.66 25.73 6.34
C GLU A 448 7.36 26.24 4.92
N GLY A 449 6.08 26.30 4.59
CA GLY A 449 5.59 26.83 3.33
C GLY A 449 5.61 25.87 2.15
N GLN A 450 5.84 24.57 2.35
CA GLN A 450 5.93 23.57 1.27
C GLN A 450 5.23 22.23 1.60
N SER A 451 4.23 22.26 2.48
CA SER A 451 3.54 21.06 2.93
C SER A 451 2.02 21.07 2.71
N ALA A 452 1.42 19.88 2.68
CA ALA A 452 -0.03 19.72 2.74
C ALA A 452 -0.39 18.91 3.99
N THR A 453 -1.25 19.47 4.83
CA THR A 453 -1.76 18.85 6.07
C THR A 453 -3.19 18.39 5.87
N GLY A 454 -3.48 17.13 6.14
CA GLY A 454 -4.83 16.56 6.18
C GLY A 454 -5.30 16.32 7.60
N VAL A 455 -6.52 16.74 7.93
CA VAL A 455 -7.18 16.45 9.20
C VAL A 455 -8.55 15.87 8.96
N LEU A 456 -8.78 14.67 9.47
CA LEU A 456 -10.06 13.98 9.42
C LEU A 456 -10.70 13.99 10.80
N LEU A 457 -11.95 14.45 10.87
CA LEU A 457 -12.70 14.59 12.11
C LEU A 457 -14.00 13.77 12.06
N PRO A 458 -14.42 13.14 13.17
CA PRO A 458 -15.81 12.73 13.35
C PRO A 458 -16.73 13.92 13.16
N ALA A 459 -17.82 13.77 12.40
CA ALA A 459 -18.85 14.80 12.37
C ALA A 459 -19.46 14.96 13.77
N ALA A 460 -19.78 16.19 14.16
CA ALA A 460 -20.53 16.44 15.38
C ALA A 460 -21.84 15.62 15.34
N PRO A 461 -22.25 14.96 16.45
CA PRO A 461 -23.55 14.32 16.49
C PRO A 461 -24.61 15.36 16.15
N PRO A 462 -25.63 15.01 15.32
CA PRO A 462 -26.66 15.97 14.96
C PRO A 462 -27.25 16.54 16.24
N GLU A 463 -27.29 17.88 16.31
CA GLU A 463 -27.92 18.60 17.41
C GLU A 463 -29.31 18.00 17.58
N THR A 464 -29.57 17.41 18.76
CA THR A 464 -30.84 16.74 19.01
C THR A 464 -31.89 17.81 18.85
N ALA A 465 -32.64 17.78 17.74
CA ALA A 465 -33.78 18.67 17.55
C ALA A 465 -34.60 18.58 18.83
N ALA A 466 -34.67 19.70 19.56
CA ALA A 466 -35.33 19.78 20.84
C ALA A 466 -36.69 19.08 20.70
N ALA A 467 -36.89 18.03 21.51
CA ALA A 467 -38.15 17.29 21.49
C ALA A 467 -39.29 18.32 21.53
N PRO A 468 -40.31 18.21 20.64
CA PRO A 468 -41.42 19.14 20.68
C PRO A 468 -41.98 19.13 22.10
N ALA A 469 -42.14 20.33 22.68
CA ALA A 469 -42.62 20.50 24.04
C ALA A 469 -43.85 19.60 24.26
N PRO A 470 -43.94 18.90 25.41
CA PRO A 470 -45.04 17.98 25.65
C PRO A 470 -46.36 18.70 25.46
N ALA A 471 -47.21 18.17 24.58
CA ALA A 471 -48.55 18.68 24.38
C ALA A 471 -49.27 18.72 25.73
N ALA A 472 -49.89 19.87 26.04
CA ALA A 472 -50.65 20.06 27.27
C ALA A 472 -51.66 18.91 27.45
N ALA A 473 -51.66 18.31 28.64
CA ALA A 473 -52.52 17.19 28.97
C ALA A 473 -54.01 17.54 28.77
N PRO A 474 -54.82 16.65 28.17
CA PRO A 474 -56.24 16.87 28.06
C PRO A 474 -56.89 16.82 29.45
N SER A 475 -57.69 17.83 29.77
CA SER A 475 -58.51 17.90 30.99
C SER A 475 -59.50 16.73 31.02
N THR A 476 -59.43 15.92 32.08
CA THR A 476 -60.34 14.82 32.36
C THR A 476 -61.77 15.32 32.65
N PRO A 477 -62.81 14.74 32.05
CA PRO A 477 -64.18 14.95 32.48
C PRO A 477 -64.52 13.99 33.63
N ALA A 478 -65.04 14.53 34.74
CA ALA A 478 -65.57 13.73 35.85
C ALA A 478 -66.94 13.14 35.48
N SER A 479 -67.07 11.83 35.73
CA SER A 479 -68.20 10.96 35.42
C SER A 479 -69.31 11.03 36.48
N THR A 480 -70.57 10.93 36.03
CA THR A 480 -71.76 10.63 36.84
C THR A 480 -71.95 9.12 37.04
N PRO A 481 -72.62 8.69 38.13
CA PRO A 481 -72.48 7.34 38.70
C PRO A 481 -73.39 6.28 38.07
N SER A 482 -72.94 5.02 38.15
CA SER A 482 -73.63 3.80 37.74
C SER A 482 -74.27 3.12 38.95
N ASP A 483 -75.60 3.01 38.96
CA ASP A 483 -76.37 2.22 39.91
C ASP A 483 -76.20 0.71 39.64
N ALA A 484 -75.81 -0.03 40.67
CA ALA A 484 -75.83 -1.49 40.70
C ALA A 484 -77.07 -1.96 41.48
N GLY A 485 -77.94 -2.71 40.81
CA GLY A 485 -79.12 -3.32 41.41
C GLY A 485 -78.82 -4.66 42.11
N THR A 486 -79.49 -4.89 43.24
CA THR A 486 -79.96 -6.19 43.78
C THR A 486 -80.81 -5.84 45.02
N ALA A 487 -81.94 -6.45 45.40
CA ALA A 487 -82.67 -7.64 44.98
C ALA A 487 -84.08 -7.61 45.64
N ALA A 488 -84.94 -8.56 45.24
CA ALA A 488 -86.17 -9.03 45.90
C ALA A 488 -87.38 -8.08 45.86
N GLY A 489 -88.61 -8.46 45.52
CA GLY A 489 -89.28 -9.76 45.53
C GLY A 489 -90.66 -9.55 46.19
N GLY A 490 -91.76 -10.01 45.60
CA GLY A 490 -93.05 -10.02 46.32
C GLY A 490 -94.30 -9.81 45.47
N LYS A 491 -95.21 -10.77 45.58
CA LYS A 491 -96.49 -10.92 44.88
C LYS A 491 -97.57 -9.92 45.33
N ALA A 492 -98.42 -9.59 44.34
CA ALA A 492 -99.88 -9.50 44.36
C ALA A 492 -100.64 -9.50 45.71
N GLY A 493 -101.46 -8.46 45.85
CA GLY A 493 -102.63 -8.33 46.72
C GLY A 493 -103.44 -7.14 46.23
#